data_AF-A0A6I3N4J8-F1
#
_entry.id   AF-A0A6I3N4J8-F1
#
_cell.length_a   1.000
_cell.length_b   1.000
_cell.length_c   1.000
_cell.angle_alpha   90.00
_cell.angle_beta   90.00
_cell.angle_gamma   90.00
#
_symmetry.space_group_name_H-M   'P 1'
#
loop_
_entity.id
_entity.type
_entity.pdbx_description
1 polymer ?
#
loop_
_entity_poly.entity_id
_entity_poly.type
_entity_poly.pdbx_seq_one_letter_code
_entity_poly.pdbx_strand_id
1 'polypeptide(L)'
;MRDKLERRINLLTIYAVVSTLALGTLVFTSFKNKENNILTDELTVKRINLIGEDGSLRMVISNEKRQHPGRINGKNLAPRERPAGILFFNNQGDECGGLVYNVVKEKNSTNSGMSFTMDNYHNDQVVQILNDETYNGDNSSDIQRGIMVNEFPEVPILMQPMTNIRPS
;
A
#
# COMPACT_ATOMS: atom_id res chain seq x y z
N MET A 1 24.04 39.68 -57.94
CA MET A 1 24.65 39.18 -56.68
C MET A 1 23.72 39.39 -55.48
N ARG A 2 23.03 40.54 -55.36
CA ARG A 2 21.99 40.81 -54.34
C ARG A 2 20.80 39.83 -54.35
N ASP A 3 20.21 39.52 -55.51
CA ASP A 3 19.03 38.63 -55.57
C ASP A 3 19.28 37.21 -55.04
N LYS A 4 20.53 36.72 -55.21
CA LYS A 4 20.95 35.40 -54.71
C LYS A 4 21.13 35.41 -53.18
N LEU A 5 21.46 36.57 -52.62
CA LEU A 5 21.57 36.79 -51.18
C LEU A 5 20.19 36.91 -50.53
N GLU A 6 19.28 37.68 -51.13
CA GLU A 6 17.88 37.83 -50.64
C GLU A 6 17.12 36.50 -50.66
N ARG A 7 17.27 35.68 -51.72
CA ARG A 7 16.69 34.33 -51.76
C ARG A 7 17.21 33.42 -50.63
N ARG A 8 18.50 33.51 -50.31
CA ARG A 8 19.12 32.73 -49.22
C ARG A 8 18.63 33.20 -47.86
N ILE A 9 18.52 34.50 -47.65
CA ILE A 9 17.99 35.09 -46.41
C ILE A 9 16.54 34.66 -46.22
N ASN A 10 15.68 34.77 -47.25
CA ASN A 10 14.28 34.34 -47.15
C ASN A 10 14.15 32.84 -46.85
N LEU A 11 15.00 31.98 -47.46
CA LEU A 11 15.05 30.56 -47.13
C LEU A 11 15.45 30.31 -45.66
N LEU A 12 16.47 31.04 -45.15
CA LEU A 12 16.87 30.95 -43.74
C LEU A 12 15.78 31.45 -42.80
N THR A 13 15.07 32.54 -43.14
CA THR A 13 13.97 33.08 -42.34
C THR A 13 12.81 32.10 -42.27
N ILE A 14 12.42 31.49 -43.40
CA ILE A 14 11.38 30.45 -43.43
C ILE A 14 11.82 29.25 -42.57
N TYR A 15 13.07 28.80 -42.73
CA TYR A 15 13.61 27.71 -41.93
C TYR A 15 13.56 28.00 -40.43
N ALA A 16 13.98 29.20 -40.01
CA ALA A 16 13.98 29.62 -38.61
C ALA A 16 12.55 29.71 -38.04
N VAL A 17 11.60 30.23 -38.80
CA VAL A 17 10.19 30.31 -38.37
C VAL A 17 9.60 28.91 -38.23
N VAL A 18 9.83 28.04 -39.21
CA VAL A 18 9.33 26.65 -39.18
C VAL A 18 9.97 25.85 -38.05
N SER A 19 11.29 25.97 -37.85
CA SER A 19 11.98 25.27 -36.77
C SER A 19 11.54 25.77 -35.39
N THR A 20 11.31 27.07 -35.23
CA THR A 20 10.81 27.65 -33.97
C THR A 20 9.38 27.21 -33.69
N LEU A 21 8.51 27.15 -34.70
CA LEU A 21 7.15 26.61 -34.56
C LEU A 21 7.19 25.13 -34.19
N ALA A 22 8.04 24.33 -34.85
CA ALA A 22 8.18 22.91 -34.56
C ALA A 22 8.72 22.64 -33.14
N LEU A 23 9.70 23.43 -32.69
CA LEU A 23 10.19 23.37 -31.31
C LEU A 23 9.12 23.81 -30.31
N GLY A 24 8.39 24.88 -30.62
CA GLY A 24 7.29 25.36 -29.81
C GLY A 24 6.23 24.29 -29.60
N THR A 25 5.76 23.64 -30.68
CA THR A 25 4.77 22.57 -30.57
C THR A 25 5.28 21.37 -29.76
N LEU A 26 6.55 20.96 -29.94
CA LEU A 26 7.15 19.90 -29.13
C LEU A 26 7.14 20.24 -27.64
N VAL A 27 7.55 21.45 -27.27
CA VAL A 27 7.54 21.91 -25.87
C VAL A 27 6.12 21.91 -25.30
N PHE A 28 5.14 22.46 -26.02
CA PHE A 28 3.75 22.52 -25.55
C PHE A 28 3.08 21.14 -25.43
N THR A 29 3.43 20.18 -26.29
CA THR A 29 2.89 18.81 -26.19
C THR A 29 3.48 18.02 -25.02
N SER A 30 4.68 18.35 -24.56
CA SER A 30 5.36 17.64 -23.45
C SER A 30 4.70 17.90 -22.08
N PHE A 31 4.04 19.05 -21.90
CA PHE A 31 3.35 19.42 -20.66
C PHE A 31 1.94 18.83 -20.52
N LYS A 32 1.49 18.01 -21.47
CA LYS A 32 0.17 17.40 -21.40
C LYS A 32 0.23 16.23 -20.42
N ASN A 33 -0.19 16.47 -19.17
CA ASN A 33 -0.42 15.40 -18.19
C ASN A 33 -1.43 14.41 -18.77
N LYS A 34 -0.94 13.25 -19.20
CA LYS A 34 -1.77 12.15 -19.65
C LYS A 34 -2.37 11.51 -18.38
N GLU A 35 -3.69 11.46 -18.29
CA GLU A 35 -4.35 10.60 -17.30
C GLU A 35 -3.88 9.16 -17.56
N ASN A 36 -3.11 8.61 -16.62
CA ASN A 36 -2.51 7.28 -16.74
C ASN A 36 -3.49 6.21 -16.25
N ASN A 37 -4.69 6.18 -16.84
CA ASN A 37 -5.65 5.12 -16.58
C ASN A 37 -5.12 3.82 -17.21
N ILE A 38 -4.95 2.78 -16.39
CA ILE A 38 -4.57 1.45 -16.85
C ILE A 38 -5.86 0.66 -17.08
N LEU A 39 -6.16 0.37 -18.34
CA LEU A 39 -7.21 -0.58 -18.73
C LEU A 39 -6.54 -1.91 -19.04
N THR A 40 -6.86 -2.94 -18.26
CA THR A 40 -6.37 -4.31 -18.44
C THR A 40 -7.43 -5.29 -17.99
N ASP A 41 -7.54 -6.43 -18.67
CA ASP A 41 -8.45 -7.50 -18.27
C ASP A 41 -7.90 -8.26 -17.05
N GLU A 42 -6.58 -8.41 -16.97
CA GLU A 42 -5.88 -9.11 -15.89
C GLU A 42 -4.63 -8.35 -15.43
N LEU A 43 -4.26 -8.53 -14.16
CA LEU A 43 -3.09 -7.89 -13.57
C LEU A 43 -2.29 -8.88 -12.71
N THR A 44 -1.14 -9.33 -13.23
CA THR A 44 -0.21 -10.21 -12.51
C THR A 44 0.96 -9.41 -11.94
N VAL A 45 0.92 -9.12 -10.64
CA VAL A 45 1.93 -8.32 -9.94
C VAL A 45 2.23 -8.88 -8.55
N LYS A 46 3.38 -8.49 -7.99
CA LYS A 46 3.77 -8.91 -6.63
C LYS A 46 3.16 -8.04 -5.54
N ARG A 47 2.82 -6.78 -5.88
CA ARG A 47 2.28 -5.78 -4.95
C ARG A 47 1.53 -4.67 -5.70
N ILE A 48 0.42 -4.23 -5.14
CA ILE A 48 -0.36 -3.04 -5.53
C ILE A 48 -0.37 -2.09 -4.33
N ASN A 49 -0.11 -0.80 -4.58
CA ASN A 49 -0.26 0.26 -3.59
C ASN A 49 -1.37 1.20 -4.05
N LEU A 50 -2.38 1.40 -3.22
CA LEU A 50 -3.31 2.51 -3.35
C LEU A 50 -2.77 3.67 -2.50
N ILE A 51 -2.57 4.82 -3.12
CA ILE A 51 -2.10 6.05 -2.47
C ILE A 51 -3.16 7.14 -2.56
N GLY A 52 -3.20 8.02 -1.56
CA GLY A 52 -3.96 9.27 -1.63
C GLY A 52 -3.23 10.34 -2.45
N GLU A 53 -3.93 11.43 -2.74
CA GLU A 53 -3.37 12.64 -3.39
C GLU A 53 -2.23 13.27 -2.58
N ASP A 54 -2.22 13.04 -1.26
CA ASP A 54 -1.16 13.44 -0.34
C ASP A 54 0.07 12.50 -0.35
N GLY A 55 0.04 11.45 -1.16
CA GLY A 55 1.08 10.42 -1.27
C GLY A 55 1.08 9.38 -0.14
N SER A 56 0.14 9.45 0.81
CA SER A 56 0.04 8.46 1.89
C SER A 56 -0.63 7.17 1.40
N LEU A 57 -0.29 6.02 2.00
CA LEU A 57 -0.91 4.73 1.66
C LEU A 57 -2.37 4.70 2.15
N ARG A 58 -3.23 4.04 1.37
CA ARG A 58 -4.64 3.75 1.70
C ARG A 58 -4.91 2.25 1.74
N MET A 59 -4.25 1.51 0.86
CA MET A 59 -4.36 0.05 0.79
C MET A 59 -3.10 -0.54 0.17
N VAL A 60 -2.67 -1.69 0.65
CA VAL A 60 -1.58 -2.46 0.06
C VAL A 60 -2.05 -3.89 -0.15
N ILE A 61 -2.02 -4.39 -1.38
CA ILE A 61 -2.21 -5.81 -1.70
C ILE A 61 -0.84 -6.37 -2.05
N SER A 62 -0.36 -7.41 -1.36
CA SER A 62 0.97 -7.95 -1.65
C SER A 62 1.20 -9.38 -1.18
N ASN A 63 2.21 -10.00 -1.75
CA ASN A 63 2.74 -11.25 -1.24
C ASN A 63 3.53 -11.07 0.07
N GLU A 64 3.85 -12.18 0.72
CA GLU A 64 4.54 -12.27 2.01
C GLU A 64 5.90 -11.56 2.04
N LYS A 65 6.61 -11.54 0.90
CA LYS A 65 7.95 -10.92 0.78
C LYS A 65 7.92 -9.40 0.57
N ARG A 66 6.79 -8.84 0.14
CA ARG A 66 6.65 -7.40 -0.17
C ARG A 66 5.65 -6.69 0.72
N GLN A 67 5.17 -7.37 1.74
CA GLN A 67 4.18 -6.84 2.66
C GLN A 67 4.69 -5.59 3.37
N HIS A 68 3.79 -4.63 3.60
CA HIS A 68 4.14 -3.44 4.36
C HIS A 68 4.35 -3.84 5.84
N PRO A 69 5.40 -3.33 6.52
CA PRO A 69 5.64 -3.67 7.93
C PRO A 69 4.51 -3.21 8.86
N GLY A 70 3.75 -2.22 8.41
CA GLY A 70 2.73 -1.50 9.18
C GLY A 70 3.21 -0.09 9.50
N ARG A 71 2.28 0.79 9.85
CA ARG A 71 2.57 2.19 10.17
C ARG A 71 1.64 2.68 11.27
N ILE A 72 2.20 3.30 12.30
CA ILE A 72 1.47 3.86 13.44
C ILE A 72 2.07 5.23 13.77
N ASN A 73 1.25 6.24 14.03
CA ASN A 73 1.69 7.61 14.32
C ASN A 73 2.67 8.17 13.27
N GLY A 74 2.43 7.89 11.99
CA GLY A 74 3.26 8.35 10.89
C GLY A 74 4.61 7.63 10.74
N LYS A 75 4.91 6.64 11.59
CA LYS A 75 6.18 5.90 11.59
C LYS A 75 5.96 4.46 11.15
N ASN A 76 6.83 4.00 10.25
CA ASN A 76 6.84 2.59 9.87
C ASN A 76 7.29 1.74 11.06
N LEU A 77 6.62 0.61 11.26
CA LEU A 77 7.05 -0.40 12.21
C LEU A 77 8.30 -1.12 11.71
N ALA A 78 8.98 -1.81 12.61
CA ALA A 78 10.11 -2.66 12.24
C ALA A 78 9.65 -3.73 11.23
N PRO A 79 10.49 -4.08 10.24
CA PRO A 79 10.19 -5.19 9.34
C PRO A 79 9.92 -6.47 10.13
N ARG A 80 8.81 -7.11 9.83
CA ARG A 80 8.42 -8.42 10.38
C ARG A 80 7.86 -9.29 9.28
N GLU A 81 8.01 -10.60 9.43
CA GLU A 81 7.35 -11.53 8.51
C GLU A 81 5.84 -11.47 8.71
N ARG A 82 5.11 -11.30 7.61
CA ARG A 82 3.64 -11.28 7.57
C ARG A 82 3.21 -12.09 6.35
N PRO A 83 2.08 -12.80 6.43
CA PRO A 83 1.53 -13.51 5.29
C PRO A 83 1.12 -12.55 4.16
N ALA A 84 0.88 -13.13 2.98
CA ALA A 84 0.27 -12.42 1.87
C ALA A 84 -1.13 -11.92 2.25
N GLY A 85 -1.53 -10.79 1.68
CA GLY A 85 -2.82 -10.20 2.01
C GLY A 85 -2.97 -8.73 1.63
N ILE A 86 -4.02 -8.14 2.17
CA ILE A 86 -4.40 -6.75 2.03
C ILE A 86 -4.21 -6.03 3.37
N LEU A 87 -3.54 -4.89 3.40
CA LEU A 87 -3.49 -4.00 4.55
C LEU A 87 -4.24 -2.71 4.24
N PHE A 88 -5.00 -2.21 5.20
CA PHE A 88 -5.76 -0.96 5.10
C PHE A 88 -5.10 0.12 5.93
N PHE A 89 -5.13 1.35 5.41
CA PHE A 89 -4.56 2.52 6.06
C PHE A 89 -5.60 3.64 6.12
N ASN A 90 -5.65 4.34 7.25
CA ASN A 90 -6.53 5.48 7.46
C ASN A 90 -6.06 6.73 6.67
N ASN A 91 -6.78 7.85 6.82
CA ASN A 91 -6.45 9.12 6.15
C ASN A 91 -5.10 9.73 6.56
N GLN A 92 -4.53 9.32 7.69
CA GLN A 92 -3.19 9.72 8.16
C GLN A 92 -2.07 8.79 7.65
N GLY A 93 -2.45 7.71 6.96
CA GLY A 93 -1.54 6.69 6.46
C GLY A 93 -1.11 5.68 7.52
N ASP A 94 -1.84 5.55 8.63
CA ASP A 94 -1.60 4.55 9.68
C ASP A 94 -2.47 3.30 9.44
N GLU A 95 -1.93 2.12 9.71
CA GLU A 95 -2.59 0.81 9.56
C GLU A 95 -3.84 0.76 10.44
N CYS A 96 -4.97 0.32 9.88
CA CYS A 96 -6.25 0.20 10.59
C CYS A 96 -6.88 -1.19 10.47
N GLY A 97 -6.06 -2.19 10.14
CA GLY A 97 -6.47 -3.58 9.94
C GLY A 97 -6.01 -4.16 8.61
N GLY A 98 -6.44 -5.39 8.34
CA GLY A 98 -6.02 -6.12 7.17
C GLY A 98 -6.78 -7.41 6.93
N LEU A 99 -6.63 -7.94 5.73
CA LEU A 99 -7.05 -9.28 5.35
C LEU A 99 -5.82 -10.11 5.06
N VAL A 100 -5.63 -11.20 5.78
CA VAL A 100 -4.48 -12.10 5.60
C VAL A 100 -4.94 -13.53 5.37
N TYR A 101 -4.18 -14.26 4.57
CA TYR A 101 -4.34 -15.69 4.37
C TYR A 101 -2.98 -16.37 4.41
N ASN A 102 -2.88 -17.46 5.16
CA ASN A 102 -1.63 -18.20 5.30
C ASN A 102 -1.87 -19.70 5.39
N VAL A 103 -0.91 -20.47 4.92
CA VAL A 103 -0.83 -21.91 5.16
C VAL A 103 0.56 -22.23 5.66
N VAL A 104 0.65 -22.81 6.86
CA VAL A 104 1.88 -23.29 7.46
C VAL A 104 1.84 -24.81 7.50
N LYS A 105 2.85 -25.45 6.89
CA LYS A 105 3.00 -26.90 6.91
C LYS A 105 4.17 -27.28 7.80
N GLU A 106 3.88 -28.12 8.77
CA GLU A 106 4.87 -28.75 9.64
C GLU A 106 4.90 -30.27 9.38
N LYS A 107 5.85 -30.96 10.00
CA LYS A 107 6.12 -32.39 9.72
C LYS A 107 4.87 -33.27 9.82
N ASN A 108 4.01 -33.02 10.81
CA ASN A 108 2.80 -33.80 11.10
C ASN A 108 1.56 -32.91 11.30
N SER A 109 1.58 -31.66 10.82
CA SER A 109 0.44 -30.75 10.96
C SER A 109 0.38 -29.77 9.79
N THR A 110 -0.83 -29.39 9.38
CA THR A 110 -1.05 -28.30 8.42
C THR A 110 -2.04 -27.33 9.02
N ASN A 111 -1.60 -26.08 9.20
CA ASN A 111 -2.43 -24.97 9.62
C ASN A 111 -2.79 -24.12 8.38
N SER A 112 -4.07 -23.80 8.22
CA SER A 112 -4.59 -22.94 7.17
C SER A 112 -5.50 -21.90 7.81
N GLY A 113 -5.12 -20.62 7.72
CA GLY A 113 -5.80 -19.53 8.39
C GLY A 113 -6.14 -18.38 7.46
N MET A 114 -7.34 -17.83 7.63
CA MET A 114 -7.77 -16.55 7.06
C MET A 114 -8.26 -15.64 8.17
N SER A 115 -7.79 -14.41 8.18
CA SER A 115 -8.20 -13.42 9.18
C SER A 115 -8.48 -12.07 8.54
N PHE A 116 -9.64 -11.51 8.83
CA PHE A 116 -9.97 -10.11 8.57
C PHE A 116 -9.99 -9.35 9.89
N THR A 117 -9.09 -8.39 10.06
CA THR A 117 -8.91 -7.63 11.29
C THR A 117 -9.27 -6.17 11.10
N MET A 118 -9.80 -5.57 12.16
CA MET A 118 -9.96 -4.14 12.32
C MET A 118 -9.18 -3.72 13.56
N ASP A 119 -8.19 -2.85 13.37
CA ASP A 119 -7.35 -2.36 14.43
C ASP A 119 -8.01 -1.14 15.10
N ASN A 120 -7.79 -0.99 16.40
CA ASN A 120 -8.17 0.23 17.09
C ASN A 120 -7.29 1.39 16.62
N TYR A 121 -7.76 2.62 16.80
CA TYR A 121 -6.96 3.79 16.47
C TYR A 121 -5.69 3.83 17.33
N HIS A 122 -4.52 3.70 16.66
CA HIS A 122 -3.18 3.60 17.27
C HIS A 122 -2.95 2.42 18.23
N ASN A 123 -3.80 1.40 18.20
CA ASN A 123 -3.76 0.26 19.11
C ASN A 123 -4.05 -1.04 18.35
N ASP A 124 -4.11 -2.16 19.07
CA ASP A 124 -4.20 -3.49 18.49
C ASP A 124 -5.62 -3.88 18.00
N GLN A 125 -5.76 -5.09 17.44
CA GLN A 125 -7.01 -5.61 16.86
C GLN A 125 -8.19 -5.62 17.85
N VAL A 126 -9.25 -4.87 17.52
CA VAL A 126 -10.51 -4.85 18.30
C VAL A 126 -11.59 -5.74 17.73
N VAL A 127 -11.63 -5.92 16.41
CA VAL A 127 -12.61 -6.81 15.76
C VAL A 127 -11.88 -7.72 14.79
N GLN A 128 -12.22 -9.00 14.81
CA GLN A 128 -11.61 -9.99 13.93
C GLN A 128 -12.67 -11.00 13.45
N ILE A 129 -12.66 -11.30 12.15
CA ILE A 129 -13.35 -12.46 11.58
C ILE A 129 -12.28 -13.49 11.23
N LEU A 130 -12.36 -14.67 11.85
CA LEU A 130 -11.35 -15.72 11.75
C LEU A 130 -11.95 -17.01 11.18
N ASN A 131 -11.21 -17.64 10.28
CA ASN A 131 -11.29 -19.07 9.98
C ASN A 131 -9.89 -19.66 10.11
N ASP A 132 -9.65 -20.45 11.14
CA ASP A 132 -8.37 -21.12 11.40
C ASP A 132 -8.60 -22.63 11.48
N GLU A 133 -7.84 -23.38 10.68
CA GLU A 133 -8.00 -24.81 10.52
C GLU A 133 -6.64 -25.49 10.68
N THR A 134 -6.48 -26.26 11.74
CA THR A 134 -5.30 -27.08 12.00
C THR A 134 -5.65 -28.56 11.84
N TYR A 135 -5.01 -29.22 10.88
CA TYR A 135 -5.15 -30.65 10.65
C TYR A 135 -3.90 -31.38 11.12
N ASN A 136 -4.08 -32.36 12.01
CA ASN A 136 -2.99 -33.13 12.61
C ASN A 136 -2.83 -34.49 11.89
N GLY A 137 -1.63 -35.04 11.95
CA GLY A 137 -1.27 -36.31 11.30
C GLY A 137 -1.93 -37.56 11.92
N ASP A 138 -2.68 -37.41 12.99
CA ASP A 138 -3.46 -38.46 13.66
C ASP A 138 -4.94 -38.44 13.28
N ASN A 139 -5.29 -37.77 12.17
CA ASN A 139 -6.66 -37.50 11.71
C ASN A 139 -7.50 -36.64 12.69
N SER A 140 -6.90 -36.00 13.69
CA SER A 140 -7.57 -34.97 14.48
C SER A 140 -7.50 -33.60 13.79
N SER A 141 -8.45 -32.72 14.11
CA SER A 141 -8.48 -31.35 13.61
C SER A 141 -8.92 -30.40 14.71
N ASP A 142 -8.25 -29.25 14.80
CA ASP A 142 -8.68 -28.10 15.59
C ASP A 142 -9.12 -26.99 14.64
N ILE A 143 -10.38 -26.57 14.74
CA ILE A 143 -10.99 -25.61 13.82
C ILE A 143 -11.65 -24.51 14.63
N GLN A 144 -11.17 -23.28 14.46
CA GLN A 144 -11.74 -22.09 15.05
C GLN A 144 -12.37 -21.21 13.98
N ARG A 145 -13.66 -20.90 14.14
CA ARG A 145 -14.41 -20.02 13.26
C ARG A 145 -15.23 -19.06 14.07
N GLY A 146 -15.18 -17.77 13.74
CA GLY A 146 -16.07 -16.83 14.39
C GLY A 146 -15.68 -15.37 14.22
N ILE A 147 -16.41 -14.57 14.98
CA ILE A 147 -16.17 -13.14 15.14
C ILE A 147 -15.67 -12.94 16.57
N MET A 148 -14.51 -12.32 16.71
CA MET A 148 -13.94 -11.91 17.99
C MET A 148 -14.05 -10.40 18.11
N VAL A 149 -14.47 -9.94 19.30
CA VAL A 149 -14.53 -8.53 19.65
C VAL A 149 -13.79 -8.37 20.97
N ASN A 150 -12.68 -7.62 20.93
CA ASN A 150 -11.86 -7.31 22.08
C ASN A 150 -12.12 -5.86 22.51
N GLU A 151 -12.31 -5.64 23.80
CA GLU A 151 -12.39 -4.31 24.39
C GLU A 151 -11.07 -4.01 25.12
N PHE A 152 -10.38 -2.94 24.71
CA PHE A 152 -9.20 -2.45 25.41
C PHE A 152 -9.61 -1.27 26.31
N PRO A 153 -9.04 -1.16 27.52
CA PRO A 153 -9.34 -0.01 28.39
C PRO A 153 -8.97 1.31 27.70
N GLU A 154 -9.89 2.27 27.75
CA GLU A 154 -9.87 3.58 27.04
C GLU A 154 -8.70 4.52 27.38
N VAL A 155 -7.72 4.09 28.18
CA VAL A 155 -6.59 4.94 28.54
C VAL A 155 -5.44 4.64 27.57
N PRO A 156 -5.11 5.55 26.62
CA PRO A 156 -3.84 5.46 25.91
C PRO A 156 -2.73 5.24 26.95
N ILE A 157 -1.73 4.41 26.67
CA ILE A 157 -0.57 4.24 27.56
C ILE A 157 0.06 5.62 27.92
N LEU A 158 -0.18 6.64 27.09
CA LEU A 158 0.20 8.04 27.27
C LEU A 158 -0.64 8.86 28.29
N MET A 159 -1.76 8.34 28.79
CA MET A 159 -2.66 9.02 29.75
C MET A 159 -2.78 8.28 31.09
N GLN A 160 -1.93 7.27 31.35
CA GLN A 160 -1.83 6.73 32.70
C GLN A 160 -1.19 7.78 33.61
N PRO A 161 -1.85 8.23 34.70
CA PRO A 161 -1.19 9.10 35.66
C PRO A 161 0.00 8.34 36.27
N MET A 162 1.15 9.01 36.33
CA MET A 162 2.36 8.55 37.03
C MET A 162 2.14 8.50 38.55
N THR A 163 1.18 7.72 39.04
CA THR A 163 0.87 7.65 40.48
C THR A 163 1.04 6.25 41.07
N ASN A 164 1.38 5.23 40.28
CA ASN A 164 1.58 3.87 40.80
C ASN A 164 2.97 3.27 40.52
N ILE A 165 4.03 4.08 40.58
CA ILE A 165 5.35 3.54 40.95
C ILE A 165 5.43 3.58 42.47
N ARG A 166 4.96 2.51 43.13
CA ARG A 166 5.42 2.23 44.49
C ARG A 166 6.76 1.51 44.36
N PRO A 167 7.86 2.04 44.93
CA PRO A 167 9.10 1.30 44.97
C PRO A 167 8.94 0.10 45.93
N SER A 168 9.21 -1.10 45.42
CA SER A 168 9.58 -2.26 46.23
C SER A 168 11.08 -2.29 46.39
#